data_AF-A0A328WSA4-F1
#
_entry.id   AF-A0A328WSA4-F1
#
_cell.length_a   1.000
_cell.length_b   1.000
_cell.length_c   1.000
_cell.angle_alpha   90.00
_cell.angle_beta   90.00
_cell.angle_gamma   90.00
#
_symmetry.space_group_name_H-M   'P 1'
#
loop_
_entity.id
_entity.type
_entity.pdbx_description
1 polymer ?
#
loop_
_entity_poly.entity_id
_entity_poly.type
_entity_poly.pdbx_seq_one_letter_code
_entity_poly.pdbx_strand_id
1 'polypeptide(L)'
;MINSISIKEVKIQIGQLCKAKRKEFNLTREQLADALQMSRATIQNIESGKNVTLDNLLKMANHFHLLETIFEGVQSLKHSSSDPLSLY
;
A
#
# COMPACT_ATOMS: atom_id res chain seq x y z
N MET A 1 -21.65 -16.66 0.30
CA MET A 1 -21.28 -15.25 0.07
C MET A 1 -19.93 -15.24 -0.63
N ILE A 2 -19.83 -14.70 -1.83
CA ILE A 2 -18.51 -14.45 -2.44
C ILE A 2 -17.95 -13.26 -1.65
N ASN A 3 -16.95 -13.48 -0.81
CA ASN A 3 -16.19 -12.39 -0.20
C ASN A 3 -15.38 -11.71 -1.30
N SER A 4 -16.02 -10.80 -2.04
CA SER A 4 -15.32 -9.98 -3.02
C SER A 4 -14.57 -8.89 -2.27
N ILE A 5 -13.24 -9.01 -2.22
CA ILE A 5 -12.39 -7.92 -1.75
C ILE A 5 -12.58 -6.74 -2.70
N SER A 6 -12.93 -5.59 -2.14
CA SER A 6 -13.10 -4.33 -2.87
C SER A 6 -11.78 -3.56 -2.98
N ILE A 7 -11.69 -2.70 -4.01
CA ILE A 7 -10.57 -1.75 -4.17
C ILE A 7 -10.38 -0.92 -2.89
N LYS A 8 -11.49 -0.53 -2.25
CA LYS A 8 -11.47 0.26 -1.01
C LYS A 8 -10.80 -0.50 0.13
N GLU A 9 -11.09 -1.78 0.31
CA GLU A 9 -10.48 -2.59 1.37
C GLU A 9 -8.98 -2.74 1.18
N VAL A 10 -8.51 -3.01 -0.05
CA VAL A 10 -7.07 -3.08 -0.34
C VAL A 10 -6.36 -1.77 0.04
N LYS A 11 -6.91 -0.62 -0.36
CA LYS A 11 -6.35 0.68 0.01
C LYS A 11 -6.31 0.90 1.52
N ILE A 12 -7.39 0.53 2.22
CA ILE A 12 -7.47 0.65 3.69
C ILE A 12 -6.38 -0.18 4.34
N GLN A 13 -6.18 -1.43 3.90
CA GLN A 13 -5.17 -2.32 4.47
C GLN A 13 -3.75 -1.76 4.29
N ILE A 14 -3.41 -1.29 3.09
CA ILE A 14 -2.10 -0.66 2.84
C ILE A 14 -1.92 0.60 3.70
N GLY A 15 -2.96 1.45 3.77
CA GLY A 15 -2.93 2.69 4.57
C GLY A 15 -2.79 2.43 6.07
N GLN A 16 -3.48 1.41 6.60
CA GLN A 16 -3.38 0.98 7.99
C GLN A 16 -1.99 0.42 8.31
N LEU A 17 -1.40 -0.36 7.40
CA LEU A 17 -0.03 -0.84 7.54
C LEU A 17 0.98 0.32 7.58
N CYS A 18 0.84 1.31 6.69
CA CYS A 18 1.68 2.51 6.71
C CYS A 18 1.50 3.32 8.01
N LYS A 19 0.27 3.41 8.54
CA LYS A 19 -0.02 4.04 9.84
C LYS A 19 0.68 3.31 10.99
N ALA A 20 0.65 1.98 10.99
CA ALA A 20 1.32 1.16 11.99
C ALA A 20 2.83 1.40 11.95
N LYS A 21 3.44 1.36 10.76
CA LYS A 21 4.86 1.65 10.57
C LYS A 21 5.24 3.05 11.02
N ARG A 22 4.50 4.10 10.64
CA ARG A 22 4.76 5.46 11.12
C ARG A 22 4.83 5.53 12.66
N LYS A 23 3.90 4.85 13.34
CA LYS A 23 3.88 4.79 14.81
C LYS A 23 5.06 4.00 15.39
N GLU A 24 5.46 2.90 14.75
CA GLU A 24 6.64 2.12 15.13
C GLU A 24 7.92 2.98 15.10
N PHE A 25 8.04 3.85 14.10
CA PHE A 25 9.14 4.83 13.98
C PHE A 25 8.94 6.10 14.83
N ASN A 26 7.89 6.19 15.66
CA ASN A 26 7.56 7.35 16.49
C ASN A 26 7.41 8.68 15.71
N LEU A 27 7.05 8.61 14.43
CA LEU A 27 6.88 9.80 13.59
C LEU A 27 5.49 10.39 13.76
N THR A 28 5.38 11.70 13.84
CA THR A 28 4.11 12.41 13.65
C THR A 28 3.70 12.39 12.18
N ARG A 29 2.43 12.73 11.88
CA ARG A 29 2.00 12.88 10.48
C ARG A 29 2.71 14.03 9.79
N GLU A 30 3.06 15.09 10.52
CA GLU A 30 3.80 16.24 9.97
C GLU A 30 5.19 15.81 9.54
N GLN A 31 5.94 15.16 10.44
CA GLN A 31 7.29 14.69 10.14
C GLN A 31 7.34 13.73 8.95
N LEU A 32 6.36 12.83 8.85
CA LEU A 32 6.27 11.94 7.69
C LEU A 32 5.89 12.71 6.40
N ALA A 33 5.00 13.69 6.52
CA ALA A 33 4.60 14.53 5.39
C ALA A 33 5.81 15.32 4.85
N ASP A 34 6.61 15.91 5.74
CA ASP A 34 7.83 16.63 5.41
C ASP A 34 8.85 15.70 4.73
N ALA A 35 9.09 14.51 5.29
CA ALA A 35 10.00 13.52 4.73
C ALA A 35 9.60 13.05 3.32
N LEU A 36 8.30 13.02 3.03
CA LEU A 36 7.76 12.59 1.75
C LEU A 36 7.43 13.74 0.80
N GLN A 37 7.63 15.00 1.19
CA GLN A 37 7.21 16.19 0.44
C GLN A 37 5.73 16.10 0.05
N MET A 38 4.89 15.76 1.03
CA MET A 38 3.44 15.62 0.89
C MET A 38 2.76 16.50 1.93
N SER A 39 1.45 16.76 1.77
CA SER A 39 0.71 17.44 2.83
C SER A 39 0.41 16.46 3.98
N ARG A 40 0.38 16.97 5.21
CA ARG A 40 -0.13 16.24 6.40
C ARG A 40 -1.53 15.64 6.14
N ALA A 41 -2.38 16.37 5.43
CA ALA A 41 -3.72 15.91 5.06
C ALA A 41 -3.67 14.68 4.13
N THR A 42 -2.72 14.64 3.20
CA THR A 42 -2.49 13.48 2.33
C THR A 42 -2.09 12.25 3.15
N ILE A 43 -1.17 12.41 4.11
CA ILE A 43 -0.80 11.33 5.05
C ILE A 43 -2.03 10.83 5.81
N GLN A 44 -2.84 11.73 6.37
CA GLN A 44 -4.07 11.36 7.08
C GLN A 44 -5.08 10.63 6.16
N ASN A 45 -5.22 11.06 4.91
CA ASN A 45 -6.12 10.45 3.94
C ASN A 45 -5.66 9.03 3.56
N ILE A 46 -4.35 8.82 3.38
CA ILE A 46 -3.76 7.49 3.18
C ILE A 46 -4.08 6.58 4.37
N GLU A 47 -3.76 7.01 5.59
CA GLU A 47 -3.98 6.22 6.81
C GLU A 47 -5.45 5.85 7.06
N SER A 48 -6.38 6.61 6.47
CA SER A 48 -7.83 6.41 6.62
C SER A 48 -8.47 5.72 5.40
N GLY A 49 -7.67 5.36 4.38
CA GLY A 49 -8.17 4.77 3.13
C GLY A 49 -9.06 5.68 2.30
N LYS A 50 -8.97 7.00 2.49
CA LYS A 50 -9.68 8.01 1.68
C LYS A 50 -9.10 8.06 0.25
N ASN A 51 -9.70 8.88 -0.61
CA ASN A 51 -9.20 9.04 -1.97
C ASN A 51 -7.87 9.81 -1.97
N VAL A 52 -6.87 9.14 -2.54
CA VAL A 52 -5.51 9.61 -2.79
C VAL A 52 -5.06 8.95 -4.10
N THR A 53 -4.07 9.52 -4.76
CA THR A 53 -3.47 8.89 -5.93
C THR A 53 -2.74 7.61 -5.52
N LEU A 54 -2.66 6.64 -6.44
CA LEU A 54 -1.92 5.41 -6.22
C LEU A 54 -0.43 5.71 -5.94
N ASP A 55 0.16 6.64 -6.68
CA ASP A 55 1.57 7.05 -6.47
C ASP A 55 1.83 7.55 -5.06
N ASN A 56 0.93 8.35 -4.48
CA ASN A 56 1.08 8.85 -3.11
C ASN A 56 1.00 7.72 -2.08
N LEU A 57 0.11 6.74 -2.29
CA LEU A 57 0.02 5.55 -1.45
C LEU A 57 1.30 4.71 -1.54
N LEU A 58 1.78 4.46 -2.76
CA LEU A 58 2.99 3.66 -3.00
C LEU A 58 4.26 4.39 -2.54
N LYS A 59 4.32 5.71 -2.64
CA LYS A 59 5.43 6.53 -2.11
C LYS A 59 5.55 6.38 -0.60
N MET A 60 4.43 6.45 0.12
CA MET A 60 4.41 6.22 1.57
C MET A 60 4.75 4.77 1.93
N ALA A 61 4.25 3.79 1.15
CA ALA A 61 4.59 2.38 1.35
C ALA A 61 6.11 2.13 1.13
N ASN A 62 6.70 2.76 0.11
CA ASN A 62 8.12 2.65 -0.20
C ASN A 62 9.02 3.19 0.92
N HIS A 63 8.61 4.28 1.57
CA HIS A 63 9.33 4.83 2.73
C HIS A 63 9.51 3.82 3.87
N PHE A 64 8.59 2.87 4.01
CA PHE A 64 8.65 1.80 5.00
C PHE A 64 9.08 0.45 4.40
N HIS A 65 9.75 0.47 3.23
CA HIS A 65 10.22 -0.71 2.51
C HIS A 65 9.13 -1.73 2.16
N LEU A 66 7.87 -1.30 2.06
CA LEU A 66 6.74 -2.18 1.71
C LEU A 66 6.57 -2.35 0.20
N LEU A 67 7.20 -1.50 -0.61
CA LEU A 67 7.02 -1.51 -2.06
C LEU A 67 7.55 -2.82 -2.68
N GLU A 68 8.68 -3.32 -2.18
CA GLU A 68 9.25 -4.60 -2.62
C GLU A 68 8.29 -5.76 -2.36
N THR A 69 7.76 -5.88 -1.13
CA THR A 69 6.77 -6.91 -0.79
C THR A 69 5.48 -6.79 -1.61
N ILE A 70 5.00 -5.57 -1.87
CA ILE A 70 3.84 -5.34 -2.73
C ILE A 70 4.14 -5.81 -4.16
N PHE A 71 5.33 -5.49 -4.68
CA PHE A 71 5.77 -5.88 -6.01
C PHE A 71 5.91 -7.40 -6.15
N GLU A 72 6.52 -8.07 -5.17
CA GLU A 72 6.61 -9.54 -5.10
C GLU A 72 5.23 -10.19 -5.09
N GLY A 73 4.29 -9.64 -4.32
CA GLY A 73 2.90 -10.07 -4.31
C GLY A 73 2.29 -10.03 -5.71
N VAL A 74 2.44 -8.91 -6.44
CA VAL A 74 1.97 -8.78 -7.83
C VAL A 74 2.67 -9.76 -8.77
N GLN A 75 3.98 -9.97 -8.62
CA GLN A 75 4.75 -10.89 -9.46
C GLN A 75 4.35 -12.35 -9.23
N SER A 76 4.10 -12.76 -7.98
CA SER A 76 3.65 -14.12 -7.65
C SER A 76 2.37 -14.51 -8.39
N LEU A 77 1.46 -13.54 -8.58
CA LEU A 77 0.21 -13.74 -9.31
C LEU A 77 0.44 -13.97 -10.82
N LYS A 78 1.50 -13.39 -11.39
CA LYS A 78 1.88 -13.64 -12.79
C LYS A 78 2.42 -15.06 -12.98
N HIS A 79 3.22 -15.55 -12.05
CA HIS A 79 3.77 -16.91 -12.11
C HIS A 79 2.69 -17.99 -11.98
N SER A 80 1.67 -17.77 -11.14
CA SER A 80 0.50 -18.66 -11.07
C SER A 80 -0.39 -18.62 -12.31
N SER A 81 -0.26 -17.60 -13.16
CA SER A 81 -0.98 -17.45 -14.43
C SER A 81 -0.16 -17.88 -15.65
N SER A 82 1.11 -18.27 -15.43
CA SER A 82 2.06 -18.72 -16.47
C SER A 82 2.05 -20.23 -16.66
N ASP A 83 0.98 -20.91 -16.24
CA ASP A 83 0.69 -22.29 -16.64
C ASP A 83 -0.46 -22.33 -17.69
N PRO A 84 -0.36 -21.64 -18.85
CA PRO A 84 -1.08 -22.09 -20.02
C PRO A 84 -0.25 -23.22 -20.65
N LEU A 85 -0.74 -24.45 -20.51
CA LEU A 85 -0.32 -25.65 -21.28
C LEU A 85 0.90 -26.43 -20.74
N SER A 86 0.81 -26.97 -19.51
CA SER A 86 1.41 -28.28 -19.27
C SER A 86 0.51 -29.39 -19.86
N LEU A 87 0.77 -29.65 -21.15
CA LEU A 87 0.82 -30.96 -21.81
C LEU A 87 -0.39 -31.92 -21.76
N TYR A 88 -0.84 -32.24 -23.00
CA TYR A 88 -1.72 -33.33 -23.48
C TYR A 88 -3.23 -33.14 -23.35
#